data_AF-A0A1Y2SKS3-F1
#
_entry.id   AF-A0A1Y2SKS3-F1
#
_cell.length_a   1.000
_cell.length_b   1.000
_cell.length_c   1.000
_cell.angle_alpha   90.00
_cell.angle_beta   90.00
_cell.angle_gamma   90.00
#
_symmetry.space_group_name_H-M   'P 1'
#
loop_
_entity.id
_entity.type
_entity.pdbx_description
1 polymer ?
#
loop_
_entity_poly.entity_id
_entity_poly.type
_entity_poly.pdbx_seq_one_letter_code
_entity_poly.pdbx_strand_id
1 'polypeptide(L)'
;MPDIEIPLSEIKQHCRIDEGNDLEDALLQGYADAALEVCQQHIGKRFDAGLTFTPAIKVGCLLYIGLLYENRTMVADKELKEIPFTIKSLWSVYRDVGVY
;
A
#
# COMPACT_ATOMS: atom_id res chain seq x y z
N MET A 1 15.31 11.10 -9.20
CA MET A 1 14.84 9.87 -8.52
C MET A 1 13.81 9.23 -9.43
N PRO A 2 13.69 7.90 -9.53
CA PRO A 2 12.54 7.34 -10.25
C PRO A 2 11.28 7.83 -9.54
N ASP A 3 10.34 8.41 -10.30
CA ASP A 3 9.04 8.83 -9.79
C ASP A 3 8.25 7.55 -9.45
N ILE A 4 8.41 7.08 -8.21
CA ILE A 4 7.69 5.92 -7.70
C ILE A 4 6.38 6.44 -7.14
N GLU A 5 5.38 6.38 -7.98
CA GLU A 5 4.04 6.87 -7.71
C GLU A 5 3.02 5.77 -8.03
N ILE A 6 1.95 5.72 -7.24
CA ILE A 6 0.76 4.94 -7.56
C ILE A 6 -0.27 5.95 -8.07
N PRO A 7 -0.64 5.92 -9.36
CA PRO A 7 -1.54 6.92 -9.92
C PRO A 7 -2.89 6.95 -9.18
N LEU A 8 -3.41 8.16 -8.93
CA LEU A 8 -4.73 8.34 -8.30
C LEU A 8 -5.84 7.58 -9.03
N SER A 9 -5.78 7.48 -10.37
CA SER A 9 -6.75 6.70 -11.15
C SER A 9 -6.74 5.21 -10.79
N GLU A 10 -5.57 4.61 -10.56
CA GLU A 10 -5.46 3.22 -10.11
C GLU A 10 -6.01 3.04 -8.69
N ILE A 11 -5.75 4.01 -7.80
CA ILE A 11 -6.24 3.99 -6.42
C ILE A 11 -7.77 4.12 -6.39
N LYS A 12 -8.33 5.08 -7.13
CA LYS A 12 -9.78 5.27 -7.28
C LYS A 12 -10.43 4.00 -7.83
N GLN A 13 -9.85 3.42 -8.88
CA GLN A 13 -10.34 2.16 -9.44
C GLN A 13 -10.32 1.03 -8.39
N HIS A 14 -9.25 0.92 -7.60
CA HIS A 14 -9.13 -0.09 -6.55
C HIS A 14 -10.19 0.09 -5.45
N CYS A 15 -10.41 1.33 -5.00
CA CYS A 15 -11.38 1.72 -3.99
C CYS A 15 -12.82 1.88 -4.54
N ARG A 16 -13.04 1.61 -5.83
CA ARG A 16 -14.34 1.76 -6.52
C ARG A 16 -14.93 3.17 -6.46
N ILE A 17 -14.06 4.17 -6.52
CA ILE A 17 -14.39 5.60 -6.59
C ILE A 17 -14.47 6.01 -8.07
N ASP A 18 -15.43 6.85 -8.42
CA ASP A 18 -15.55 7.39 -9.78
C ASP A 18 -14.32 8.24 -10.15
N GLU A 19 -13.82 8.10 -11.37
CA GLU A 19 -12.61 8.81 -11.83
C GLU A 19 -12.78 10.34 -11.76
N GLY A 20 -14.00 10.84 -12.02
CA GLY A 20 -14.31 12.26 -12.00
C GLY A 20 -14.55 12.84 -10.59
N ASN A 21 -14.54 12.01 -9.54
CA ASN A 21 -14.68 12.48 -8.17
C ASN A 21 -13.31 12.86 -7.61
N ASP A 22 -13.11 14.13 -7.28
CA ASP A 22 -11.86 14.71 -6.79
C ASP A 22 -11.86 15.03 -5.29
N LEU A 23 -12.99 14.85 -4.61
CA LEU A 23 -13.17 15.23 -3.21
C LEU A 23 -12.19 14.53 -2.26
N GLU A 24 -11.79 13.31 -2.60
CA GLU A 24 -10.95 12.45 -1.77
C GLU A 24 -9.50 12.37 -2.28
N ASP A 25 -9.11 13.11 -3.32
CA ASP A 25 -7.81 12.94 -3.98
C ASP A 25 -6.64 13.18 -3.03
N ALA A 26 -6.72 14.22 -2.19
CA ALA A 26 -5.70 14.49 -1.18
C ALA A 26 -5.59 13.38 -0.13
N LEU A 27 -6.73 12.76 0.24
CA LEU A 27 -6.76 11.65 1.19
C LEU A 27 -6.13 10.39 0.58
N LEU A 28 -6.52 10.06 -0.65
CA LEU A 28 -6.01 8.90 -1.39
C LEU A 28 -4.50 9.02 -1.64
N GLN A 29 -4.01 10.22 -1.95
CA GLN A 29 -2.58 10.47 -2.08
C GLN A 29 -1.84 10.22 -0.76
N GLY A 30 -2.38 10.70 0.37
CA GLY A 30 -1.80 10.44 1.69
C GLY A 30 -1.73 8.95 2.03
N TYR A 31 -2.72 8.16 1.62
CA TYR A 31 -2.67 6.70 1.78
C TYR A 31 -1.64 6.04 0.86
N ALA A 32 -1.43 6.55 -0.35
CA ALA A 32 -0.37 6.08 -1.24
C ALA A 32 1.01 6.29 -0.61
N ASP A 33 1.26 7.48 -0.08
CA ASP A 33 2.52 7.82 0.58
C ASP A 33 2.77 6.91 1.80
N ALA A 34 1.74 6.74 2.65
CA ALA A 34 1.80 5.84 3.79
C ALA A 34 2.05 4.38 3.38
N ALA A 35 1.43 3.91 2.30
CA ALA A 35 1.62 2.55 1.81
C ALA A 35 3.05 2.30 1.32
N LEU A 36 3.63 3.27 0.61
CA LEU A 36 5.02 3.20 0.15
C LEU A 36 6.02 3.24 1.31
N GLU A 37 5.75 4.05 2.35
CA GLU A 37 6.57 4.08 3.56
C GLU A 37 6.53 2.73 4.29
N VAL A 38 5.33 2.23 4.60
CA VAL A 38 5.14 0.97 5.33
C VAL A 38 5.71 -0.21 4.56
N CYS A 39 5.58 -0.22 3.23
CA CYS A 39 6.19 -1.23 2.37
C CYS A 39 7.71 -1.29 2.53
N GLN A 40 8.39 -0.14 2.45
CA GLN A 40 9.85 -0.04 2.61
C GLN A 40 10.29 -0.46 4.02
N GLN A 41 9.55 -0.05 5.05
CA GLN A 41 9.83 -0.46 6.44
C GLN A 41 9.68 -1.97 6.63
N HIS A 42 8.63 -2.58 6.07
CA HIS A 42 8.41 -4.02 6.17
C HIS A 42 9.48 -4.83 5.45
N ILE A 43 9.90 -4.36 4.27
CA ILE A 43 10.93 -4.99 3.45
C ILE A 43 12.33 -4.78 4.04
N GLY A 44 12.56 -3.65 4.72
CA GLY A 44 13.86 -3.24 5.24
C GLY A 44 14.78 -2.59 4.19
N LYS A 45 14.21 -2.15 3.05
CA LYS A 45 14.96 -1.55 1.94
C LYS A 45 14.22 -0.35 1.38
N ARG A 46 14.97 0.71 1.03
CA ARG A 46 14.41 1.92 0.43
C ARG A 46 14.43 1.84 -1.09
N PHE A 47 13.49 2.51 -1.74
CA PHE A 47 13.45 2.61 -3.20
C PHE A 47 14.66 3.35 -3.79
N ASP A 48 15.10 4.42 -3.14
CA ASP A 48 16.33 5.15 -3.49
C ASP A 48 17.62 4.33 -3.24
N ALA A 49 17.51 3.24 -2.47
CA ALA A 49 18.60 2.32 -2.14
C ALA A 49 18.48 0.96 -2.85
N GLY A 50 17.83 0.91 -4.02
CA GLY A 50 17.81 -0.27 -4.89
C GLY A 50 16.70 -1.28 -4.61
N LEU A 51 15.63 -0.89 -3.92
CA LEU A 51 14.36 -1.63 -3.97
C LEU A 51 13.68 -1.33 -5.32
N THR A 52 13.42 -2.36 -6.12
CA THR A 52 12.70 -2.22 -7.40
C THR A 52 11.21 -2.16 -7.14
N PHE A 53 10.51 -1.14 -7.66
CA PHE A 53 9.05 -1.06 -7.58
C PHE A 53 8.39 -2.03 -8.57
N THR A 54 8.12 -3.26 -8.11
CA THR A 54 7.51 -4.32 -8.93
C THR A 54 5.98 -4.25 -8.90
N PRO A 55 5.28 -4.91 -9.85
CA PRO A 55 3.83 -5.04 -9.79
C PRO A 55 3.31 -5.65 -8.48
N ALA A 56 4.03 -6.61 -7.89
CA ALA A 56 3.64 -7.22 -6.62
C ALA A 56 3.74 -6.24 -5.44
N ILE A 57 4.77 -5.38 -5.43
CA ILE A 57 4.88 -4.30 -4.45
C ILE A 57 3.71 -3.32 -4.60
N LYS A 58 3.40 -2.91 -5.84
CA LYS A 58 2.26 -2.02 -6.13
C LYS A 58 0.94 -2.61 -5.67
N VAL A 59 0.66 -3.89 -5.98
CA VAL A 59 -0.55 -4.58 -5.52
C VAL A 59 -0.61 -4.64 -3.99
N GLY A 60 0.51 -4.91 -3.31
CA GLY A 60 0.56 -4.88 -1.85
C GLY A 60 0.24 -3.50 -1.28
N CYS A 61 0.73 -2.43 -1.92
CA CYS A 61 0.39 -1.06 -1.54
C CYS A 61 -1.09 -0.76 -1.76
N LEU A 62 -1.67 -1.14 -2.91
CA LEU A 62 -3.10 -0.96 -3.19
C LEU A 62 -3.98 -1.65 -2.15
N LEU A 63 -3.66 -2.89 -1.77
CA LEU A 63 -4.38 -3.62 -0.71
C LEU A 63 -4.31 -2.89 0.64
N TYR A 64 -3.14 -2.30 0.96
CA TYR A 64 -2.99 -1.51 2.18
C TYR A 64 -3.78 -0.20 2.13
N ILE A 65 -3.79 0.48 0.99
CA ILE A 65 -4.61 1.68 0.76
C ILE A 65 -6.10 1.36 0.93
N GLY A 66 -6.58 0.28 0.31
CA GLY A 66 -7.96 -0.18 0.48
C GLY A 66 -8.30 -0.48 1.94
N LEU A 67 -7.39 -1.11 2.67
CA LEU A 67 -7.56 -1.36 4.11
C LEU A 67 -7.73 -0.06 4.90
N LEU A 68 -6.87 0.93 4.69
CA LEU A 68 -6.94 2.24 5.37
C LEU A 68 -8.20 3.02 4.99
N TYR A 69 -8.59 2.97 3.71
CA TYR A 69 -9.77 3.66 3.20
C TYR A 69 -11.09 3.11 3.80
N GLU A 70 -11.18 1.78 3.93
CA GLU A 70 -12.35 1.12 4.53
C GLU A 70 -12.37 1.25 6.06
N ASN A 71 -11.21 1.27 6.72
CA ASN A 71 -11.10 1.23 8.19
C ASN A 71 -10.57 2.55 8.75
N ARG A 72 -11.42 3.58 8.72
CA ARG A 72 -11.11 4.96 9.14
C ARG A 72 -11.23 5.22 10.65
N THR A 73 -11.50 4.19 11.45
CA THR A 73 -11.66 4.30 12.90
C THR A 73 -10.57 3.54 13.64
N MET A 74 -10.11 4.06 14.77
CA MET A 74 -9.14 3.37 15.63
C MET A 74 -9.72 2.11 16.29
N VAL A 75 -11.04 2.05 16.41
CA VAL A 75 -11.78 0.93 17.02
C VAL A 75 -12.78 0.43 16.00
N ALA A 76 -12.80 -0.89 15.80
CA ALA A 76 -13.78 -1.56 14.95
C ALA A 76 -14.80 -2.29 15.83
N ASP A 77 -16.08 -2.23 15.45
CA ASP A 77 -17.15 -2.95 16.15
C ASP A 77 -17.05 -4.48 15.99
N LYS A 78 -16.28 -4.94 15.00
CA LYS A 78 -16.05 -6.35 14.69
C LYS A 78 -14.57 -6.61 14.46
N GLU A 79 -14.11 -7.76 14.95
CA GLU A 79 -12.76 -8.23 14.68
C GLU A 79 -12.57 -8.51 13.17
N LEU A 80 -11.55 -7.89 12.58
CA LEU A 80 -11.16 -8.15 11.20
C LEU A 80 -10.31 -9.43 11.16
N LYS A 81 -10.74 -10.39 10.34
CA LYS A 81 -9.95 -11.60 10.10
C LYS A 81 -8.93 -11.32 9.00
N GLU A 82 -7.66 -11.53 9.32
CA GLU A 82 -6.59 -11.49 8.32
C GLU A 82 -6.82 -12.60 7.29
N ILE A 83 -6.81 -12.24 6.01
CA ILE A 83 -6.88 -13.22 4.94
C ILE A 83 -5.46 -13.74 4.68
N PRO A 84 -5.24 -15.07 4.63
CA PRO A 84 -3.97 -15.64 4.23
C PRO A 84 -3.52 -15.13 2.85
N PHE A 85 -2.21 -14.94 2.64
CA PHE A 85 -1.61 -14.50 1.37
C PHE A 85 -1.88 -13.06 0.93
N THR A 86 -2.08 -12.16 1.90
CA THR A 86 -2.29 -10.72 1.65
C THR A 86 -0.96 -9.95 1.63
N ILE A 87 -0.98 -8.69 2.06
CA ILE A 87 0.12 -7.72 2.07
C ILE A 87 1.41 -8.34 2.62
N LYS A 88 1.32 -9.05 3.74
CA LYS A 88 2.48 -9.66 4.39
C LYS A 88 3.15 -10.70 3.49
N SER A 89 2.39 -11.53 2.78
CA SER A 89 2.95 -12.52 1.86
C SER A 89 3.55 -11.88 0.61
N LEU A 90 2.95 -10.78 0.12
CA LEU A 90 3.47 -10.03 -1.03
C LEU A 90 4.80 -9.34 -0.72
N TRP A 91 4.95 -8.74 0.46
CA TRP A 91 6.17 -8.00 0.80
C TRP A 91 7.25 -8.86 1.44
N SER A 92 6.89 -9.95 2.15
CA SER A 92 7.90 -10.77 2.86
C SER A 92 8.88 -11.48 1.91
N VAL A 93 8.49 -11.75 0.66
CA VAL A 93 9.41 -12.31 -0.35
C VAL A 93 10.51 -11.35 -0.78
N TYR A 94 10.33 -10.05 -0.54
CA TYR A 94 11.33 -9.01 -0.84
C TYR A 94 12.18 -8.66 0.38
N ARG A 95 11.81 -9.13 1.57
CA ARG A 95 12.51 -8.82 2.81
C ARG A 95 13.92 -9.40 2.76
N ASP A 96 14.91 -8.55 2.98
CA ASP A 96 16.27 -9.02 3.25
C ASP A 96 16.26 -9.64 4.66
N VAL A 97 16.07 -10.96 4.72
CA VAL A 97 16.25 -11.71 5.96
C VAL A 97 17.74 -11.67 6.24
N GLY A 98 18.15 -10.81 7.18
CA GLY A 98 19.53 -10.83 7.68
C GLY A 98 19.85 -12.25 8.12
N VAL A 99 20.62 -12.98 7.31
CA VAL A 99 21.29 -14.20 7.76
C VAL A 99 22.38 -13.70 8.70
N TYR A 100 22.07 -13.71 10.00
CA TYR A 100 23.02 -13.46 11.08
C TYR A 100 23.75 -14.76 11.43
#